data_AF-A0A9D4Y5X7-F1
#
_entry.id   AF-A0A9D4Y5X7-F1
#
_cell.length_a   1.000
_cell.length_b   1.000
_cell.length_c   1.000
_cell.angle_alpha   90.00
_cell.angle_beta   90.00
_cell.angle_gamma   90.00
#
_symmetry.space_group_name_H-M   'P 1'
#
loop_
_entity.id
_entity.type
_entity.pdbx_description
1 polymer ?
#
loop_
_entity_poly.entity_id
_entity_poly.type
_entity_poly.pdbx_seq_one_letter_code
_entity_poly.pdbx_strand_id
1 'polypeptide(L)'
;FHVFDFCFAPQEKKLMEEIERLKDEIHGCDENVQNRRSNITSMESQIAQSREGFNIYKEKRDRLHDKRKSLWNQENGLTAEIDKLRAEVEKAEKSLDNAIPGDVRRGLNSVRKICKSYNISGVHGPIIELLNCDEKFFTAVEVTAGNSLFHVVVENDDKSTEIIKHLNRQKGGRVTFIPLNRVNAPRVTYPQSSDVIPLLKKLNFKHDYTPAFS
;
A
#
# COMPACT_ATOMS: atom_id res chain seq x y z
N PHE A 1 95.71 -14.88 -67.25
CA PHE A 1 94.31 -14.40 -67.20
C PHE A 1 93.31 -15.53 -66.86
N HIS A 2 93.66 -16.50 -66.00
CA HIS A 2 92.75 -17.62 -65.64
C HIS A 2 92.73 -17.94 -64.13
N VAL A 3 93.28 -17.06 -63.28
CA VAL A 3 93.39 -17.28 -61.84
C VAL A 3 92.33 -16.48 -61.05
N PHE A 4 91.64 -15.54 -61.69
CA PHE A 4 90.61 -14.72 -61.04
C PHE A 4 89.21 -15.37 -61.03
N ASP A 5 88.89 -16.26 -61.96
CA ASP A 5 87.57 -16.93 -62.03
C ASP A 5 87.37 -18.04 -60.98
N PHE A 6 88.45 -18.68 -60.49
CA PHE A 6 88.32 -19.83 -59.58
C PHE A 6 88.18 -19.45 -58.10
N CYS A 7 88.51 -18.20 -57.72
CA CYS A 7 88.46 -17.72 -56.33
C CYS A 7 87.15 -16.97 -55.99
N PHE A 8 86.40 -16.50 -56.99
CA PHE A 8 85.15 -15.74 -56.79
C PHE A 8 83.91 -16.63 -56.59
N ALA A 9 83.90 -17.83 -57.17
CA ALA A 9 82.76 -18.76 -57.09
C ALA A 9 82.32 -19.18 -55.66
N PRO A 10 83.23 -19.39 -54.67
CA PRO A 10 82.82 -19.74 -53.30
C PRO A 10 82.22 -18.55 -52.54
N GLN A 11 82.65 -17.32 -52.85
CA GLN A 11 82.14 -16.11 -52.21
C GLN A 11 80.76 -15.74 -52.77
N GLU A 12 80.54 -15.86 -54.09
CA GLU A 12 79.21 -15.69 -54.68
C GLU A 12 78.20 -16.70 -54.14
N LYS A 13 78.61 -17.95 -53.91
CA LYS A 13 77.73 -18.98 -53.36
C LYS A 13 77.27 -18.67 -51.93
N LYS A 14 78.20 -18.22 -51.07
CA LYS A 14 77.87 -17.76 -49.70
C LYS A 14 76.95 -16.54 -49.71
N LEU A 15 77.16 -15.61 -50.65
CA LEU A 15 76.31 -14.43 -50.78
C LEU A 15 74.89 -14.80 -51.21
N MET A 16 74.73 -15.78 -52.13
CA MET A 16 73.43 -16.29 -52.53
C MET A 16 72.69 -16.98 -51.38
N GLU A 17 73.38 -17.81 -50.59
CA GLU A 17 72.81 -18.45 -49.40
C GLU A 17 72.35 -17.41 -48.35
N GLU A 18 73.13 -16.34 -48.16
CA GLU A 18 72.77 -15.24 -47.26
C GLU A 18 71.53 -14.46 -47.76
N ILE A 19 71.44 -14.20 -49.06
CA ILE A 19 70.29 -13.54 -49.70
C ILE A 19 69.03 -14.40 -49.57
N GLU A 20 69.16 -15.72 -49.73
CA GLU A 20 68.04 -16.66 -49.61
C GLU A 20 67.54 -16.72 -48.16
N ARG A 21 68.45 -16.79 -47.18
CA ARG A 21 68.11 -16.73 -45.75
C ARG A 21 67.42 -15.42 -45.37
N LEU A 22 67.94 -14.28 -45.85
CA LEU A 22 67.32 -12.97 -45.61
C LEU A 22 65.94 -12.84 -46.26
N LYS A 23 65.73 -13.46 -47.43
CA LYS A 23 64.40 -13.50 -48.07
C LYS A 23 63.40 -14.31 -47.24
N ASP A 24 63.81 -15.46 -46.70
CA ASP A 24 62.95 -16.27 -45.83
C ASP A 24 62.61 -15.55 -44.52
N GLU A 25 63.58 -14.84 -43.92
CA GLU A 25 63.35 -14.01 -42.74
C GLU A 25 62.38 -12.84 -43.03
N ILE A 26 62.53 -12.16 -44.17
CA ILE A 26 61.59 -11.11 -44.59
C ILE A 26 60.19 -11.69 -44.80
N HIS A 27 60.09 -12.85 -45.45
CA HIS A 27 58.80 -13.51 -45.69
C HIS A 27 58.11 -13.89 -44.37
N GLY A 28 58.85 -14.50 -43.44
CA GLY A 28 58.34 -14.81 -42.11
C GLY A 28 57.96 -13.56 -41.31
N CYS A 29 58.68 -12.45 -41.48
CA CYS A 29 58.32 -11.18 -40.86
C CYS A 29 57.01 -10.62 -41.45
N ASP A 30 56.84 -10.66 -42.77
CA ASP A 30 55.63 -10.21 -43.47
C ASP A 30 54.39 -11.02 -43.06
N GLU A 31 54.50 -12.35 -42.97
CA GLU A 31 53.42 -13.21 -42.47
C GLU A 31 53.04 -12.84 -41.02
N ASN A 32 54.03 -12.60 -40.17
CA ASN A 32 53.80 -12.16 -38.79
C ASN A 32 53.12 -10.79 -38.72
N VAL A 33 53.51 -9.85 -39.57
CA VAL A 33 52.87 -8.53 -39.67
C VAL A 33 51.43 -8.65 -40.14
N GLN A 34 51.15 -9.50 -41.12
CA GLN A 34 49.79 -9.76 -41.60
C GLN A 34 48.91 -10.39 -40.52
N ASN A 35 49.42 -11.40 -39.81
CA ASN A 35 48.70 -12.01 -38.68
C ASN A 35 48.40 -11.00 -37.57
N ARG A 36 49.38 -10.16 -37.21
CA ARG A 36 49.18 -9.11 -36.20
C ARG A 36 48.17 -8.06 -36.65
N ARG A 37 48.18 -7.65 -37.93
CA ARG A 37 47.17 -6.73 -38.49
C ARG A 37 45.76 -7.30 -38.39
N SER A 38 45.57 -8.55 -38.82
CA SER A 38 44.27 -9.23 -38.71
C SER A 38 43.78 -9.33 -37.26
N ASN A 39 44.68 -9.63 -36.31
CA ASN A 39 44.35 -9.67 -34.89
C ASN A 39 43.94 -8.30 -34.34
N ILE A 40 44.64 -7.22 -34.73
CA ILE A 40 44.29 -5.85 -34.33
C ILE A 40 42.88 -5.51 -34.82
N THR A 41 42.56 -5.77 -36.09
CA THR A 41 41.23 -5.49 -36.64
C THR A 41 40.14 -6.28 -35.93
N SER A 42 40.39 -7.56 -35.60
CA SER A 42 39.46 -8.37 -34.81
C SER A 42 39.24 -7.80 -33.40
N MET A 43 40.32 -7.39 -32.72
CA MET A 43 40.23 -6.79 -31.38
C MET A 43 39.49 -5.45 -31.42
N GLU A 44 39.74 -4.60 -32.42
CA GLU A 44 39.04 -3.34 -32.61
C GLU A 44 37.53 -3.56 -32.80
N SER A 45 37.14 -4.56 -33.59
CA SER A 45 35.73 -4.94 -33.76
C SER A 45 35.08 -5.39 -32.44
N GLN A 46 35.78 -6.20 -31.64
CA GLN A 46 35.27 -6.65 -30.33
C GLN A 46 35.14 -5.50 -29.32
N ILE A 47 36.09 -4.56 -29.33
CA ILE A 47 36.04 -3.35 -28.50
C ILE A 47 34.85 -2.49 -28.91
N ALA A 48 34.62 -2.30 -30.21
CA ALA A 48 33.47 -1.55 -30.72
C ALA A 48 32.14 -2.18 -30.26
N GLN A 49 31.99 -3.50 -30.44
CA GLN A 49 30.79 -4.23 -30.01
C GLN A 49 30.57 -4.15 -28.49
N SER A 50 31.64 -4.27 -27.70
CA SER A 50 31.55 -4.14 -26.23
C SER A 50 31.15 -2.74 -25.79
N ARG A 51 31.65 -1.70 -26.47
CA ARG A 51 31.28 -0.30 -26.21
C ARG A 51 29.81 -0.03 -26.52
N GLU A 52 29.32 -0.55 -27.65
CA GLU A 52 27.91 -0.49 -28.04
C GLU A 52 27.02 -1.13 -26.96
N GLY A 53 27.34 -2.37 -26.56
CA GLY A 53 26.62 -3.08 -25.51
C GLY A 53 26.64 -2.33 -24.18
N PHE A 54 27.80 -1.81 -23.76
CA PHE A 54 27.94 -1.01 -22.55
C PHE A 54 27.03 0.23 -22.57
N ASN A 55 26.96 0.95 -23.70
CA ASN A 55 26.10 2.13 -23.84
C ASN A 55 24.62 1.76 -23.70
N ILE A 56 24.17 0.66 -24.32
CA ILE A 56 22.78 0.17 -24.20
C ILE A 56 22.44 -0.16 -22.74
N TYR A 57 23.33 -0.87 -22.04
CA TYR A 57 23.11 -1.22 -20.64
C TYR A 57 23.15 0.01 -19.72
N LYS A 58 24.01 0.99 -20.02
CA LYS A 58 24.08 2.27 -19.31
C LYS A 58 22.77 3.05 -19.46
N GLU A 59 22.23 3.18 -20.67
CA GLU A 59 20.94 3.83 -20.90
C GLU A 59 19.80 3.10 -20.17
N LYS A 60 19.78 1.76 -20.24
CA LYS A 60 18.76 0.96 -19.54
C LYS A 60 18.83 1.16 -18.03
N ARG A 61 20.03 1.20 -17.46
CA ARG A 61 20.26 1.49 -16.04
C ARG A 61 19.72 2.87 -15.68
N ASP A 62 20.03 3.89 -16.48
CA ASP A 62 19.64 5.27 -16.20
C ASP A 62 18.10 5.41 -16.27
N ARG A 63 17.44 4.81 -17.27
CA ARG A 63 15.97 4.76 -17.35
C ARG A 63 15.33 4.07 -16.13
N LEU A 64 15.88 2.94 -15.69
CA LEU A 64 15.39 2.23 -14.51
C LEU A 64 15.62 3.04 -13.24
N HIS A 65 16.74 3.75 -13.15
CA HIS A 65 17.06 4.63 -12.03
C HIS A 65 16.05 5.78 -11.93
N ASP A 66 15.75 6.44 -13.05
CA ASP A 66 14.75 7.52 -13.11
C ASP A 66 13.34 7.00 -12.78
N LYS A 67 12.98 5.82 -13.29
CA LYS A 67 11.70 5.21 -12.96
C LYS A 67 11.58 4.88 -11.47
N ARG A 68 12.64 4.33 -10.86
CA ARG A 68 12.71 4.09 -9.42
C ARG A 68 12.54 5.38 -8.63
N LYS A 69 13.25 6.45 -9.03
CA LYS A 69 13.14 7.76 -8.37
C LYS A 69 11.73 8.33 -8.46
N SER A 70 11.08 8.22 -9.62
CA SER A 70 9.69 8.65 -9.81
C SER A 70 8.71 7.87 -8.94
N LEU A 71 8.84 6.53 -8.88
CA LEU A 71 7.99 5.69 -8.03
C LEU A 71 8.19 6.00 -6.54
N TRP A 72 9.44 6.20 -6.11
CA TRP A 72 9.74 6.56 -4.73
C TRP A 72 9.12 7.92 -4.33
N ASN A 73 9.15 8.92 -5.22
CA ASN A 73 8.46 10.19 -4.98
C ASN A 73 6.93 10.03 -4.88
N GLN A 74 6.34 9.16 -5.71
CA GLN A 74 4.90 8.87 -5.66
C GLN A 74 4.53 8.16 -4.35
N GLU A 75 5.31 7.16 -3.95
CA GLU A 75 5.12 6.42 -2.69
C GLU A 75 5.18 7.36 -1.48
N ASN A 76 6.15 8.27 -1.45
CA ASN A 76 6.25 9.28 -0.39
C ASN A 76 5.05 10.23 -0.39
N GLY A 77 4.58 10.66 -1.57
CA GLY A 77 3.39 11.50 -1.69
C GLY A 77 2.14 10.82 -1.14
N LEU A 78 1.91 9.56 -1.54
CA LEU A 78 0.78 8.75 -1.06
C LEU A 78 0.89 8.49 0.45
N THR A 79 2.09 8.24 0.97
CA THR A 79 2.30 8.02 2.40
C THR A 79 1.95 9.26 3.21
N ALA A 80 2.39 10.44 2.76
CA ALA A 80 2.03 11.71 3.39
C ALA A 80 0.52 11.99 3.33
N GLU A 81 -0.15 11.62 2.24
CA GLU A 81 -1.60 11.75 2.11
C GLU A 81 -2.36 10.80 3.06
N ILE A 82 -1.91 9.55 3.19
CA ILE A 82 -2.45 8.59 4.15
C ILE A 82 -2.31 9.12 5.58
N ASP A 83 -1.15 9.64 5.95
CA ASP A 83 -0.91 10.18 7.30
C ASP A 83 -1.77 11.42 7.57
N LYS A 84 -1.94 12.29 6.57
CA LYS A 84 -2.84 13.44 6.66
C LYS A 84 -4.30 12.99 6.87
N LEU A 85 -4.80 12.06 6.05
CA LEU A 85 -6.17 11.55 6.16
C LEU A 85 -6.41 10.85 7.50
N ARG A 86 -5.43 10.08 7.99
CA ARG A 86 -5.49 9.47 9.34
C ARG A 86 -5.61 10.52 10.43
N ALA A 87 -4.81 11.59 10.36
CA ALA A 87 -4.87 12.68 11.33
C ALA A 87 -6.21 13.44 11.27
N GLU A 88 -6.79 13.62 10.08
CA GLU A 88 -8.12 14.22 9.91
C GLU A 88 -9.23 13.37 10.52
N VAL A 89 -9.20 12.05 10.27
CA VAL A 89 -10.13 11.09 10.90
C VAL A 89 -9.99 11.14 12.42
N GLU A 90 -8.77 11.04 12.95
CA GLU A 90 -8.55 11.07 14.40
C GLU A 90 -9.04 12.40 15.01
N LYS A 91 -8.85 13.52 14.33
CA LYS A 91 -9.34 14.83 14.76
C LYS A 91 -10.87 14.91 14.76
N ALA A 92 -11.51 14.39 13.71
CA ALA A 92 -12.96 14.33 13.62
C ALA A 92 -13.55 13.43 14.71
N GLU A 93 -12.98 12.25 14.91
CA GLU A 93 -13.35 11.33 15.99
C GLU A 93 -13.20 12.00 17.37
N LYS A 94 -12.07 12.66 17.65
CA LYS A 94 -11.87 13.40 18.90
C LYS A 94 -12.87 14.52 19.12
N SER A 95 -13.29 15.20 18.05
CA SER A 95 -14.28 16.28 18.14
C SER A 95 -15.67 15.73 18.49
N LEU A 96 -16.07 14.63 17.86
CA LEU A 96 -17.29 13.90 18.20
C LEU A 96 -17.24 13.35 19.63
N ASP A 97 -16.09 12.81 20.03
CA ASP A 97 -15.83 12.25 21.35
C ASP A 97 -15.97 13.29 22.48
N ASN A 98 -15.77 14.58 22.21
CA ASN A 98 -15.96 15.65 23.20
C ASN A 98 -17.43 16.03 23.40
N ALA A 99 -18.30 15.70 22.44
CA ALA A 99 -19.75 15.90 22.57
C ALA A 99 -20.43 14.80 23.39
N ILE A 100 -19.73 13.68 23.65
CA ILE A 100 -20.25 12.52 24.39
C ILE A 100 -19.72 12.55 25.84
N PRO A 101 -20.56 12.26 26.86
CA PRO A 101 -20.08 12.08 28.23
C PRO A 101 -18.94 11.05 28.32
N GLY A 102 -17.86 11.41 29.04
CA GLY A 102 -16.61 10.65 29.01
C GLY A 102 -16.73 9.20 29.53
N ASP A 103 -17.69 8.91 30.41
CA ASP A 103 -18.00 7.56 30.90
C ASP A 103 -18.68 6.69 29.85
N VAL A 104 -19.60 7.27 29.07
CA VAL A 104 -20.31 6.62 27.95
C VAL A 104 -19.33 6.36 26.81
N ARG A 105 -18.49 7.35 26.47
CA ARG A 105 -17.43 7.21 25.47
C ARG A 105 -16.47 6.06 25.79
N ARG A 106 -15.98 6.01 27.03
CA ARG A 106 -15.12 4.89 27.48
C ARG A 106 -15.86 3.55 27.34
N GLY A 107 -17.13 3.52 27.75
CA GLY A 107 -18.01 2.36 27.63
C GLY A 107 -18.09 1.83 26.20
N LEU A 108 -18.47 2.67 25.23
CA LEU A 108 -18.60 2.30 23.82
C LEU A 108 -17.28 1.78 23.24
N ASN A 109 -16.16 2.45 23.54
CA ASN A 109 -14.84 2.03 23.10
C ASN A 109 -14.43 0.69 23.69
N SER A 110 -14.73 0.45 24.97
CA SER A 110 -14.47 -0.85 25.61
C SER A 110 -15.34 -1.95 25.01
N VAL A 111 -16.62 -1.69 24.71
CA VAL A 111 -17.49 -2.66 24.04
C VAL A 111 -16.91 -3.05 22.67
N ARG A 112 -16.51 -2.08 21.84
CA ARG A 112 -15.87 -2.37 20.53
C ARG A 112 -14.60 -3.22 20.69
N LYS A 113 -13.76 -2.93 21.69
CA LYS A 113 -12.55 -3.71 21.98
C LYS A 113 -12.88 -5.13 22.43
N ILE A 114 -13.81 -5.29 23.37
CA ILE A 114 -14.24 -6.59 23.90
C ILE A 114 -14.82 -7.45 22.77
N CYS A 115 -15.69 -6.89 21.93
CA CYS A 115 -16.28 -7.64 20.81
C CYS A 115 -15.21 -8.15 19.84
N LYS A 116 -14.19 -7.33 19.54
CA LYS A 116 -13.05 -7.73 18.70
C LYS A 116 -12.16 -8.77 19.37
N SER A 117 -11.83 -8.61 20.65
CA SER A 117 -10.90 -9.49 21.37
C SER A 117 -11.49 -10.88 21.67
N TYR A 118 -12.78 -10.95 21.95
CA TYR A 118 -13.47 -12.20 22.30
C TYR A 118 -14.33 -12.75 21.14
N ASN A 119 -14.25 -12.13 19.96
CA ASN A 119 -15.00 -12.51 18.76
C ASN A 119 -16.52 -12.65 19.01
N ILE A 120 -17.08 -11.71 19.79
CA ILE A 120 -18.50 -11.71 20.15
C ILE A 120 -19.29 -11.14 18.97
N SER A 121 -20.09 -11.98 18.32
CA SER A 121 -21.06 -11.60 17.30
C SER A 121 -22.43 -11.24 17.93
N GLY A 122 -23.30 -10.60 17.15
CA GLY A 122 -24.65 -10.20 17.59
C GLY A 122 -24.71 -8.82 18.27
N VAL A 123 -23.71 -7.97 18.06
CA VAL A 123 -23.70 -6.57 18.51
C VAL A 123 -23.86 -5.67 17.29
N HIS A 124 -24.97 -4.93 17.21
CA HIS A 124 -25.32 -4.13 16.05
C HIS A 124 -24.76 -2.71 16.11
N GLY A 125 -24.50 -2.18 17.32
CA GLY A 125 -23.94 -0.85 17.54
C GLY A 125 -24.89 0.09 18.29
N PRO A 126 -24.46 1.33 18.58
CA PRO A 126 -25.30 2.32 19.23
C PRO A 126 -26.42 2.82 18.31
N ILE A 127 -27.56 3.22 18.87
CA ILE A 127 -28.73 3.72 18.14
C ILE A 127 -28.37 4.82 17.12
N ILE A 128 -27.46 5.74 17.48
CA ILE A 128 -27.03 6.84 16.60
C ILE A 128 -26.38 6.38 15.29
N GLU A 129 -25.81 5.17 15.25
CA GLU A 129 -25.23 4.57 14.03
C GLU A 129 -26.27 3.79 13.21
N LEU A 130 -27.46 3.54 13.76
CA LEU A 130 -28.50 2.69 13.17
C LEU A 130 -29.68 3.48 12.60
N LEU A 131 -29.70 4.81 12.79
CA LEU A 131 -30.74 5.70 12.30
C LEU A 131 -30.18 6.77 11.37
N ASN A 132 -31.03 7.27 10.48
CA ASN A 132 -30.77 8.46 9.69
C ASN A 132 -32.05 9.30 9.59
N CYS A 133 -31.94 10.63 9.43
CA CYS A 133 -33.09 11.50 9.22
C CYS A 133 -32.69 12.79 8.48
N ASP A 134 -33.67 13.57 8.02
CA ASP A 134 -33.39 14.89 7.42
C ASP A 134 -32.80 15.84 8.47
N GLU A 135 -31.86 16.70 8.06
CA GLU A 135 -31.17 17.67 8.96
C GLU A 135 -32.13 18.55 9.77
N LYS A 136 -33.28 18.90 9.18
CA LYS A 136 -34.34 19.69 9.84
C LYS A 136 -34.91 19.03 11.10
N PHE A 137 -34.71 17.73 11.29
CA PHE A 137 -35.17 16.97 12.45
C PHE A 137 -34.06 16.65 13.46
N PHE A 138 -32.79 16.98 13.18
CA PHE A 138 -31.66 16.60 14.04
C PHE A 138 -31.84 17.04 15.50
N THR A 139 -32.17 18.31 15.74
CA THR A 139 -32.38 18.83 17.09
C THR A 139 -33.55 18.14 17.79
N ALA A 140 -34.65 17.85 17.07
CA ALA A 140 -35.79 17.16 17.65
C ALA A 140 -35.42 15.72 18.07
N VAL A 141 -34.66 15.01 17.23
CA VAL A 141 -34.17 13.66 17.52
C VAL A 141 -33.18 13.67 18.68
N GLU A 142 -32.21 14.57 18.66
CA GLU A 142 -31.18 14.72 19.69
C GLU A 142 -31.79 15.00 21.07
N VAL A 143 -32.67 15.98 21.15
CA VAL A 143 -33.30 16.38 22.42
C VAL A 143 -34.26 15.31 22.93
N THR A 144 -35.01 14.64 22.04
CA THR A 144 -35.98 13.61 22.45
C THR A 144 -35.29 12.32 22.90
N ALA A 145 -34.27 11.87 22.16
CA ALA A 145 -33.59 10.62 22.46
C ALA A 145 -32.47 10.78 23.50
N GLY A 146 -31.80 11.93 23.55
CA GLY A 146 -30.74 12.24 24.52
C GLY A 146 -29.71 11.11 24.64
N ASN A 147 -29.48 10.64 25.87
CA ASN A 147 -28.52 9.56 26.15
C ASN A 147 -28.92 8.20 25.55
N SER A 148 -30.17 8.00 25.15
CA SER A 148 -30.62 6.76 24.52
C SER A 148 -30.04 6.56 23.12
N LEU A 149 -29.57 7.63 22.47
CA LEU A 149 -28.80 7.54 21.22
C LEU A 149 -27.54 6.67 21.33
N PHE A 150 -26.97 6.59 22.53
CA PHE A 150 -25.75 5.82 22.79
C PHE A 150 -26.02 4.41 23.32
N HIS A 151 -27.29 4.00 23.39
CA HIS A 151 -27.62 2.63 23.80
C HIS A 151 -27.26 1.65 22.69
N VAL A 152 -26.58 0.56 23.06
CA VAL A 152 -26.06 -0.43 22.10
C VAL A 152 -27.09 -1.52 21.87
N VAL A 153 -27.52 -1.65 20.62
CA VAL A 153 -28.44 -2.69 20.18
C VAL A 153 -27.69 -4.01 20.05
N VAL A 154 -28.23 -5.06 20.66
CA VAL A 154 -27.70 -6.43 20.61
C VAL A 154 -28.81 -7.40 20.25
N GLU A 155 -28.43 -8.51 19.63
CA GLU A 155 -29.36 -9.55 19.21
C GLU A 155 -30.14 -10.11 20.42
N ASN A 156 -29.41 -10.56 21.45
CA ASN A 156 -29.99 -11.21 22.64
C ASN A 156 -29.39 -10.67 23.94
N ASP A 157 -30.12 -10.81 25.04
CA ASP A 157 -29.67 -10.41 26.38
C ASP A 157 -28.46 -11.20 26.90
N ASP A 158 -28.28 -12.45 26.46
CA ASP A 158 -27.09 -13.25 26.78
C ASP A 158 -25.81 -12.54 26.31
N LYS A 159 -25.82 -11.95 25.11
CA LYS A 159 -24.70 -11.18 24.55
C LYS A 159 -24.41 -9.94 25.37
N SER A 160 -25.44 -9.22 25.80
CA SER A 160 -25.26 -8.07 26.70
C SER A 160 -24.60 -8.49 28.02
N THR A 161 -25.03 -9.62 28.59
CA THR A 161 -24.51 -10.13 29.86
C THR A 161 -23.05 -10.57 29.74
N GLU A 162 -22.69 -11.22 28.64
CA GLU A 162 -21.31 -11.58 28.33
C GLU A 162 -20.42 -10.33 28.27
N ILE A 163 -20.82 -9.32 27.51
CA ILE A 163 -20.06 -8.07 27.35
C ILE A 163 -19.95 -7.32 28.68
N ILE A 164 -21.03 -7.25 29.47
CA ILE A 164 -21.04 -6.61 30.80
C ILE A 164 -20.03 -7.29 31.75
N LYS A 165 -19.91 -8.62 31.73
CA LYS A 165 -18.91 -9.34 32.54
C LYS A 165 -17.48 -8.89 32.22
N HIS A 166 -17.16 -8.76 30.93
CA HIS A 166 -15.84 -8.27 30.51
C HIS A 166 -15.65 -6.78 30.82
N LEU A 167 -16.68 -5.96 30.60
CA LEU A 167 -16.66 -4.53 30.85
C LEU A 167 -16.42 -4.21 32.33
N ASN A 168 -17.09 -4.92 33.24
CA ASN A 168 -16.94 -4.75 34.69
C ASN A 168 -15.55 -5.15 35.18
N ARG A 169 -14.97 -6.25 34.65
CA ARG A 169 -13.59 -6.67 34.98
C ARG A 169 -12.56 -5.61 34.61
N GLN A 170 -12.79 -4.89 33.52
CA GLN A 170 -11.88 -3.87 33.00
C GLN A 170 -12.20 -2.45 33.49
N LYS A 171 -13.25 -2.26 34.32
CA LYS A 171 -13.79 -0.94 34.68
C LYS A 171 -13.99 -0.05 33.43
N GLY A 172 -14.52 -0.65 32.36
CA GLY A 172 -14.51 -0.09 31.01
C GLY A 172 -15.46 1.08 30.75
N GLY A 173 -16.16 1.59 31.76
CA GLY A 173 -17.10 2.71 31.62
C GLY A 173 -18.56 2.27 31.69
N ARG A 174 -19.47 3.14 31.22
CA ARG A 174 -20.92 2.95 31.32
C ARG A 174 -21.51 2.68 29.94
N VAL A 175 -22.27 1.59 29.81
CA VAL A 175 -23.01 1.27 28.58
C VAL A 175 -24.37 0.71 28.96
N THR A 176 -25.39 1.12 28.21
CA THR A 176 -26.74 0.56 28.29
C THR A 176 -26.99 -0.24 27.01
N PHE A 177 -27.52 -1.45 27.15
CA PHE A 177 -27.80 -2.35 26.03
C PHE A 177 -29.30 -2.44 25.78
N ILE A 178 -29.67 -2.62 24.51
CA ILE A 178 -31.03 -2.86 24.04
C ILE A 178 -31.06 -4.24 23.37
N PRO A 179 -31.46 -5.29 24.09
CA PRO A 179 -31.55 -6.63 23.53
C PRO A 179 -32.84 -6.82 22.73
N LEU A 180 -32.71 -7.07 21.42
CA LEU A 180 -33.86 -7.15 20.49
C LEU A 180 -34.88 -8.22 20.90
N ASN A 181 -34.44 -9.29 21.55
CA ASN A 181 -35.32 -10.36 22.04
C ASN A 181 -36.20 -10.00 23.25
N ARG A 182 -35.94 -8.89 23.97
CA ARG A 182 -36.69 -8.49 25.17
C ARG A 182 -37.45 -7.17 25.04
N VAL A 183 -37.22 -6.41 23.99
CA VAL A 183 -37.87 -5.10 23.84
C VAL A 183 -39.30 -5.29 23.37
N ASN A 184 -40.25 -4.85 24.19
CA ASN A 184 -41.66 -4.81 23.87
C ASN A 184 -42.12 -3.36 23.87
N ALA A 185 -42.50 -2.84 22.71
CA ALA A 185 -42.98 -1.48 22.61
C ALA A 185 -44.42 -1.34 23.12
N PRO A 186 -44.71 -0.27 23.88
CA PRO A 186 -46.08 0.07 24.22
C PRO A 186 -46.87 0.44 22.97
N ARG A 187 -48.16 0.08 22.93
CA ARG A 187 -49.04 0.55 21.85
C ARG A 187 -49.31 2.05 22.01
N VAL A 188 -48.66 2.87 21.18
CA VAL A 188 -48.87 4.32 21.15
C VAL A 188 -49.97 4.67 20.13
N THR A 189 -50.98 5.41 20.59
CA THR A 189 -52.00 5.98 19.68
C THR A 189 -51.61 7.42 19.36
N TYR A 190 -51.28 7.70 18.10
CA TYR A 190 -50.94 9.05 17.67
C TYR A 190 -52.20 9.88 17.39
N PRO A 191 -52.20 11.18 17.73
CA PRO A 191 -53.28 12.09 17.35
C PRO A 191 -53.37 12.19 15.82
N GLN A 192 -54.60 12.28 15.30
CA GLN A 192 -54.88 12.33 13.85
C GLN A 192 -54.95 13.78 13.30
N SER A 193 -54.45 14.77 14.04
CA SER A 193 -54.43 16.17 13.60
C SER A 193 -53.42 16.38 12.46
N SER A 194 -53.73 17.31 11.54
CA SER A 194 -52.82 17.74 10.47
C SER A 194 -51.55 18.42 10.99
N ASP A 195 -51.61 18.93 12.22
CA ASP A 195 -50.58 19.83 12.76
C ASP A 195 -49.47 19.07 13.50
N VAL A 196 -49.58 17.73 13.59
CA VAL A 196 -48.65 16.89 14.33
C VAL A 196 -48.11 15.77 13.44
N ILE A 197 -46.79 15.64 13.39
CA ILE A 197 -46.10 14.60 12.65
C ILE A 197 -45.29 13.76 13.64
N PRO A 198 -45.55 12.45 13.78
CA PRO A 198 -44.74 11.59 14.64
C PRO A 198 -43.29 11.53 14.17
N LEU A 199 -42.34 11.83 15.08
CA LEU A 199 -40.92 11.87 14.76
C LEU A 199 -40.41 10.53 14.24
N LEU A 200 -40.91 9.41 14.79
CA LEU A 200 -40.56 8.05 14.35
C LEU A 200 -40.84 7.82 12.86
N LYS A 201 -41.87 8.46 12.28
CA LYS A 201 -42.18 8.37 10.83
C LYS A 201 -41.19 9.14 9.95
N LYS A 202 -40.33 9.96 10.54
CA LYS A 202 -39.29 10.74 9.85
C LYS A 202 -37.89 10.18 10.07
N LEU A 203 -37.77 9.08 10.81
CA LEU A 203 -36.53 8.32 10.95
C LEU A 203 -36.46 7.23 9.88
N ASN A 204 -35.26 7.01 9.36
CA ASN A 204 -34.92 5.93 8.46
C ASN A 204 -33.98 4.95 9.19
N PHE A 205 -34.43 3.71 9.37
CA PHE A 205 -33.68 2.63 10.02
C PHE A 205 -34.11 1.29 9.44
N LYS A 206 -33.29 0.25 9.61
CA LYS A 206 -33.61 -1.10 9.12
C LYS A 206 -34.75 -1.71 9.93
N HIS A 207 -35.64 -2.46 9.25
CA HIS A 207 -36.80 -3.07 9.90
C HIS A 207 -36.42 -4.04 11.03
N ASP A 208 -35.28 -4.73 10.91
CA ASP A 208 -34.75 -5.63 11.94
C ASP A 208 -34.55 -4.95 13.30
N TYR A 209 -34.37 -3.62 13.31
CA TYR A 209 -34.16 -2.83 14.52
C TYR A 209 -35.42 -2.15 15.04
N THR A 210 -36.59 -2.39 14.43
CA THR A 210 -37.86 -1.77 14.86
C THR A 210 -38.10 -1.86 16.37
N PRO A 211 -37.87 -3.01 17.04
CA PRO A 211 -38.03 -3.09 18.49
C PRO A 211 -37.17 -2.06 19.25
N ALA A 212 -35.98 -1.72 18.76
CA ALA A 212 -35.09 -0.77 19.41
C ALA A 212 -35.53 0.70 19.25
N PHE A 213 -36.40 1.01 18.29
CA PHE A 213 -36.88 2.37 17.98
C PHE A 213 -38.33 2.64 18.41
N SER A 214 -38.99 1.63 18.96
CA SER A 214 -40.43 1.60 19.24
C SER A 214 -40.79 1.88 20.70
#